data_AF-A0A839QI58-F1
#
_entry.id   AF-A0A839QI58-F1
#
_cell.length_a   1.000
_cell.length_b   1.000
_cell.length_c   1.000
_cell.angle_alpha   90.00
_cell.angle_beta   90.00
_cell.angle_gamma   90.00
#
_symmetry.space_group_name_H-M   'P 1'
#
loop_
_entity.id
_entity.type
_entity.pdbx_description
1 polymer ?
#
loop_
_entity_poly.entity_id
_entity_poly.type
_entity_poly.pdbx_seq_one_letter_code
_entity_poly.pdbx_strand_id
1 'polypeptide(L)'
;MRPLVIIQDVPPMLGLRVALAGGRVIVESAPPGCHDLGFLAPAFNQIRELVVFDPGILNANAICSMRHLSQLNVREQSPLTVAPPVSVSSLREVAMMWCPSASSLVGLPRLTHLSIDAATNEAMAMVTAKLSSLVLGHPRFEGPVALPRATHKVAIDGLAKLDVGALRFACLPHALQLHDIGTVTGLETLPTGLRSLTLHRVGSLGATRLQDIPVDNIDIQEGPGLLNHIRHWNNTDPEDLQERLNMDQQLWSKLAQA
;
A
#
# COMPACT_ATOMS: atom_id res chain seq x y z
N MET A 1 -5.35 25.29 10.39
CA MET A 1 -4.27 25.46 9.40
C MET A 1 -2.99 25.75 10.17
N ARG A 2 -1.95 24.92 10.06
CA ARG A 2 -0.67 25.15 10.76
C ARG A 2 0.25 26.00 9.84
N PRO A 3 1.03 26.93 10.41
CA PRO A 3 1.85 27.85 9.61
C PRO A 3 2.97 27.09 8.91
N LEU A 4 3.13 27.36 7.61
CA LEU A 4 4.26 26.91 6.81
C LEU A 4 5.50 27.69 7.28
N VAL A 5 6.44 27.03 7.93
CA VAL A 5 7.75 27.64 8.23
C VAL A 5 8.62 27.44 6.99
N ILE A 6 8.69 28.48 6.17
CA ILE A 6 9.65 28.58 5.07
C ILE A 6 11.04 28.67 5.72
N ILE A 7 11.97 27.81 5.30
CA ILE A 7 13.38 27.98 5.69
C ILE A 7 13.81 29.34 5.15
N GLN A 8 14.06 30.33 6.02
CA GLN A 8 14.45 31.68 5.61
C GLN A 8 15.82 31.72 4.90
N ASP A 9 16.60 30.64 4.99
CA ASP A 9 17.90 30.46 4.32
C ASP A 9 17.85 29.59 3.05
N VAL A 10 16.67 29.08 2.67
CA VAL A 10 16.51 28.46 1.34
C VAL A 10 15.77 29.48 0.48
N PRO A 11 16.39 29.98 -0.60
CA PRO A 11 15.72 30.91 -1.50
C PRO A 11 14.34 30.34 -1.88
N PRO A 12 13.28 31.15 -1.99
CA PRO A 12 11.99 30.68 -2.47
C PRO A 12 12.17 30.17 -3.91
N MET A 13 12.48 28.87 -4.02
CA MET A 13 12.72 28.19 -5.28
C MET A 13 11.45 27.44 -5.67
N LEU A 14 11.02 27.65 -6.91
CA LEU A 14 9.85 27.02 -7.50
C LEU A 14 9.86 25.51 -7.25
N GLY A 15 8.80 25.00 -6.61
CA GLY A 15 8.53 23.56 -6.44
C GLY A 15 9.09 22.88 -5.18
N LEU A 16 9.78 23.61 -4.29
CA LEU A 16 10.15 23.09 -2.98
C LEU A 16 9.17 23.58 -1.90
N ARG A 17 8.34 22.66 -1.38
CA ARG A 17 7.45 22.94 -0.25
C ARG A 17 8.03 22.38 1.04
N VAL A 18 8.90 23.16 1.68
CA VAL A 18 9.42 22.79 3.00
C VAL A 18 8.41 23.16 4.08
N ALA A 19 8.03 22.18 4.91
CA ALA A 19 7.22 22.41 6.12
C ALA A 19 8.03 21.96 7.35
N LEU A 20 8.93 22.81 7.85
CA LEU A 20 9.81 22.44 8.99
C LEU A 20 9.08 22.19 10.32
N ALA A 21 7.76 22.42 10.40
CA ALA A 21 7.00 22.09 11.59
C ALA A 21 6.92 20.56 11.79
N GLY A 22 7.82 20.03 12.62
CA GLY A 22 7.91 18.59 12.95
C GLY A 22 9.00 17.81 12.20
N GLY A 23 9.87 18.47 11.45
CA GLY A 23 10.95 17.81 10.71
C GLY A 23 10.49 17.09 9.43
N ARG A 24 9.34 17.48 8.87
CA ARG A 24 8.80 16.94 7.61
C ARG A 24 9.28 17.77 6.43
N VAL A 25 9.77 17.13 5.37
CA VAL A 25 10.15 17.80 4.14
C VAL A 25 9.42 17.16 2.97
N ILE A 26 8.79 17.99 2.14
CA ILE A 26 8.13 17.58 0.91
C ILE A 26 8.87 18.22 -0.25
N VAL A 27 9.36 17.38 -1.17
CA VAL A 27 10.04 17.81 -2.39
C VAL A 27 9.16 17.44 -3.56
N GLU A 28 8.42 18.42 -4.09
CA GLU A 28 7.57 18.23 -5.26
C GLU A 28 8.40 18.21 -6.54
N SER A 29 9.38 19.12 -6.66
CA SER A 29 10.38 19.10 -7.73
C SER A 29 11.74 19.59 -7.27
N ALA A 30 12.81 19.12 -7.92
CA ALA A 30 14.14 19.65 -7.71
C ALA A 30 14.27 21.10 -8.21
N PRO A 31 15.07 21.96 -7.53
CA PRO A 31 15.44 23.25 -8.09
C PRO A 31 16.23 23.09 -9.41
N PRO A 32 16.13 24.05 -10.34
CA PRO A 32 16.90 24.01 -11.59
C PRO A 32 18.41 23.84 -11.32
N GLY A 33 19.04 22.88 -11.99
CA GLY A 33 20.47 22.59 -11.83
C GLY A 33 20.83 21.76 -10.59
N CYS A 34 19.87 21.40 -9.75
CA CYS A 34 20.07 20.40 -8.70
C CYS A 34 19.81 19.01 -9.25
N HIS A 35 20.76 18.11 -9.04
CA HIS A 35 20.66 16.70 -9.46
C HIS A 35 20.56 15.75 -8.25
N ASP A 36 20.53 16.30 -7.04
CA ASP A 36 20.37 15.53 -5.80
C ASP A 36 19.74 16.36 -4.68
N LEU A 37 19.51 15.73 -3.52
CA LEU A 37 19.03 16.36 -2.29
C LEU A 37 20.11 17.16 -1.52
N GLY A 38 21.27 17.42 -2.12
CA GLY A 38 22.36 18.17 -1.49
C GLY A 38 21.98 19.60 -1.10
N PHE A 39 21.00 20.20 -1.79
CA PHE A 39 20.43 21.50 -1.42
C PHE A 39 19.72 21.51 -0.05
N LEU A 40 19.39 20.33 0.50
CA LEU A 40 18.84 20.18 1.85
C LEU A 40 19.91 19.91 2.91
N ALA A 41 21.20 19.83 2.55
CA ALA A 41 22.28 19.45 3.46
C ALA A 41 22.32 20.25 4.79
N PRO A 42 22.09 21.57 4.81
CA PRO A 42 22.03 22.33 6.07
C PRO A 42 20.94 21.85 7.04
N ALA A 43 19.88 21.24 6.52
CA ALA A 43 18.72 20.79 7.28
C ALA A 43 18.71 19.29 7.58
N PHE A 44 19.64 18.47 7.05
CA PHE A 44 19.61 17.01 7.18
C PHE A 44 19.45 16.49 8.62
N ASN A 45 20.05 17.15 9.60
CA ASN A 45 19.95 16.77 11.02
C ASN A 45 18.58 17.08 11.64
N GLN A 46 17.68 17.76 10.93
CA GLN A 46 16.33 18.10 11.39
C GLN A 46 15.25 17.27 10.68
N ILE A 47 15.59 16.60 9.57
CA ILE A 47 14.64 15.84 8.76
C ILE A 47 14.33 14.51 9.45
N ARG A 48 13.03 14.28 9.70
CA ARG A 48 12.44 13.07 10.29
C ARG A 48 11.53 12.33 9.32
N GLU A 49 10.87 13.08 8.44
CA GLU A 49 10.02 12.56 7.36
C GLU A 49 10.42 13.24 6.06
N LEU A 50 10.66 12.44 5.02
CA LEU A 50 10.95 12.93 3.68
C LEU A 50 9.94 12.34 2.70
N VAL A 51 9.25 13.22 1.98
CA VAL A 51 8.36 12.87 0.86
C VAL A 51 8.97 13.44 -0.41
N VAL A 52 9.23 12.58 -1.39
CA VAL A 52 9.84 12.94 -2.67
C VAL A 52 8.93 12.52 -3.81
N PHE A 53 8.54 13.50 -4.63
CA PHE A 53 7.78 13.28 -5.86
C PHE A 53 8.68 13.19 -7.08
N ASP A 54 9.80 13.91 -7.07
CA ASP A 54 10.84 13.83 -8.10
C ASP A 54 11.94 12.85 -7.67
N PRO A 55 11.90 11.58 -8.10
CA PRO A 55 12.85 10.58 -7.66
C PRO A 55 14.22 10.70 -8.33
N GLY A 56 14.37 11.54 -9.37
CA GLY A 56 15.65 11.76 -10.07
C GLY A 56 16.74 12.38 -9.19
N ILE A 57 16.33 13.03 -8.09
CA ILE A 57 17.22 13.63 -7.09
C ILE A 57 17.48 12.75 -5.87
N LEU A 58 16.83 11.60 -5.77
CA LEU A 58 16.97 10.73 -4.62
C LEU A 58 18.25 9.91 -4.75
N ASN A 59 19.29 10.31 -4.02
CA ASN A 59 20.53 9.54 -3.90
C ASN A 59 20.67 8.92 -2.50
N ALA A 60 21.28 7.73 -2.45
CA ALA A 60 21.60 6.99 -1.23
C ALA A 60 22.33 7.83 -0.17
N ASN A 61 23.28 8.64 -0.63
CA ASN A 61 24.19 9.38 0.24
C ASN A 61 23.47 10.47 1.04
N ALA A 62 22.52 11.17 0.42
CA ALA A 62 21.70 12.16 1.11
C ALA A 62 20.81 11.49 2.15
N ILE A 63 20.15 10.38 1.82
CA ILE A 63 19.33 9.61 2.78
C ILE A 63 20.18 9.20 3.99
N CYS A 64 21.41 8.70 3.76
CA CYS A 64 22.31 8.28 4.82
C CYS A 64 22.81 9.44 5.70
N SER A 65 22.83 10.66 5.16
CA SER A 65 23.23 11.85 5.90
C SER A 65 22.12 12.36 6.82
N MET A 66 20.86 11.98 6.58
CA MET A 66 19.71 12.34 7.41
C MET A 66 19.58 11.40 8.62
N ARG A 67 20.41 11.60 9.65
CA ARG A 67 20.53 10.70 10.82
C ARG A 67 19.25 10.50 11.65
N HIS A 68 18.27 11.38 11.48
CA HIS A 68 17.00 11.34 12.20
C HIS A 68 15.83 10.91 11.31
N LEU A 69 16.09 10.59 10.03
CA LEU A 69 15.06 10.18 9.09
C LEU A 69 14.42 8.87 9.56
N SER A 70 13.14 8.94 9.88
CA SER A 70 12.33 7.82 10.36
C SER A 70 11.34 7.33 9.31
N GLN A 71 10.91 8.22 8.40
CA GLN A 71 9.92 7.95 7.37
C GLN A 71 10.42 8.44 6.01
N LEU A 72 10.35 7.59 4.99
CA LEU A 72 10.67 7.91 3.60
C LEU A 72 9.50 7.54 2.69
N ASN A 73 9.01 8.49 1.90
CA ASN A 73 7.95 8.27 0.91
C ASN A 73 8.44 8.74 -0.47
N VAL A 74 8.44 7.84 -1.46
CA VAL A 74 8.89 8.08 -2.84
C VAL A 74 7.74 7.75 -3.78
N ARG A 75 7.17 8.75 -4.45
CA ARG A 75 5.89 8.60 -5.15
C ARG A 75 5.98 8.15 -6.60
N GLU A 76 7.04 8.51 -7.33
CA GLU A 76 7.13 8.23 -8.77
C GLU A 76 8.17 7.16 -9.13
N GLN A 77 7.98 6.59 -10.33
CA GLN A 77 8.91 5.65 -10.97
C GLN A 77 10.23 6.35 -11.25
N SER A 78 11.23 6.18 -10.40
CA SER A 78 12.60 6.16 -10.90
C SER A 78 13.46 5.18 -10.13
N PRO A 79 14.45 4.61 -10.82
CA PRO A 79 15.46 3.82 -10.17
C PRO A 79 16.19 4.70 -9.16
N LEU A 80 16.21 4.27 -7.89
CA LEU A 80 17.25 4.72 -6.98
C LEU A 80 18.59 4.48 -7.66
N THR A 81 19.40 5.52 -7.86
CA THR A 81 20.64 5.40 -8.65
C THR A 81 21.74 4.68 -7.89
N VAL A 82 21.63 4.58 -6.56
CA VAL A 82 22.62 3.92 -5.70
C VAL A 82 21.90 3.29 -4.51
N ALA A 83 22.27 2.06 -4.14
CA ALA A 83 21.80 1.41 -2.93
C ALA A 83 22.30 2.18 -1.69
N PRO A 84 21.43 2.65 -0.77
CA PRO A 84 21.88 3.20 0.50
C PRO A 84 22.81 2.22 1.24
N PRO A 85 23.99 2.66 1.69
CA PRO A 85 24.75 1.88 2.64
C PRO A 85 23.87 1.63 3.88
N VAL A 86 24.06 0.46 4.49
CA VAL A 86 23.25 -0.19 5.54
C VAL A 86 23.04 0.65 6.83
N SER A 87 23.48 1.91 6.85
CA SER A 87 23.59 2.75 8.05
C SER A 87 22.42 3.72 8.32
N VAL A 88 21.30 3.67 7.59
CA VAL A 88 20.11 4.49 7.92
C VAL A 88 19.38 3.91 9.15
N SER A 89 20.04 4.00 10.31
CA SER A 89 19.68 3.27 11.53
C SER A 89 18.35 3.70 12.16
N SER A 90 17.85 4.88 11.77
CA SER A 90 16.62 5.49 12.27
C SER A 90 15.39 5.18 11.43
N LEU A 91 15.54 4.70 10.19
CA LEU A 91 14.39 4.48 9.31
C LEU A 91 13.49 3.37 9.88
N ARG A 92 12.18 3.64 9.90
CA ARG A 92 11.14 2.76 10.45
C ARG A 92 10.00 2.54 9.46
N GLU A 93 9.78 3.49 8.56
CA GLU A 93 8.70 3.46 7.60
C GLU A 93 9.19 3.85 6.22
N VAL A 94 8.79 3.05 5.24
CA VAL A 94 9.14 3.26 3.84
C VAL A 94 7.90 3.05 2.99
N ALA A 95 7.61 4.03 2.13
CA ALA A 95 6.57 3.97 1.12
C ALA A 95 7.20 4.26 -0.25
N MET A 96 7.10 3.34 -1.20
CA MET A 96 7.66 3.54 -2.53
C MET A 96 6.99 2.68 -3.60
N MET A 97 7.27 2.96 -4.87
CA MET A 97 7.11 1.95 -5.91
C MET A 97 8.32 1.01 -5.94
N TRP A 98 8.08 -0.27 -6.18
CA TRP A 98 9.14 -1.26 -6.29
C TRP A 98 10.08 -0.97 -7.46
N CYS A 99 11.39 -0.95 -7.18
CA CYS A 99 12.42 -1.06 -8.19
C CYS A 99 13.62 -1.86 -7.63
N PRO A 100 14.33 -2.67 -8.44
CA PRO A 100 15.44 -3.49 -7.96
C PRO A 100 16.56 -2.69 -7.26
N SER A 101 16.77 -1.44 -7.68
CA SER A 101 17.77 -0.58 -7.06
C SER A 101 17.37 -0.06 -5.67
N ALA A 102 16.08 -0.17 -5.29
CA ALA A 102 15.58 0.08 -3.95
C ALA A 102 15.70 -1.11 -2.99
N SER A 103 16.20 -2.26 -3.43
CA SER A 103 16.36 -3.50 -2.66
C SER A 103 16.90 -3.28 -1.24
N SER A 104 17.96 -2.47 -1.13
CA SER A 104 18.61 -2.13 0.15
C SER A 104 17.71 -1.40 1.15
N LEU A 105 16.75 -0.59 0.70
CA LEU A 105 15.79 0.11 1.58
C LEU A 105 14.74 -0.85 2.14
N VAL A 106 14.26 -1.77 1.30
CA VAL A 106 13.25 -2.77 1.67
C VAL A 106 13.84 -3.83 2.62
N GLY A 107 15.13 -4.12 2.48
CA GLY A 107 15.89 -5.03 3.35
C GLY A 107 16.35 -4.45 4.68
N LEU A 108 15.98 -3.21 5.05
CA LEU A 108 16.44 -2.59 6.28
C LEU A 108 15.92 -3.32 7.53
N PRO A 109 16.79 -3.81 8.43
CA PRO A 109 16.40 -4.72 9.51
C PRO A 109 15.50 -4.09 10.59
N ARG A 110 15.47 -2.76 10.67
CA ARG A 110 14.66 -2.00 11.65
C ARG A 110 13.34 -1.50 11.09
N LEU A 111 13.01 -1.85 9.85
CA LEU A 111 11.77 -1.42 9.23
C LEU A 111 10.58 -2.04 9.98
N THR A 112 9.56 -1.21 10.23
CA THR A 112 8.34 -1.60 10.95
C THR A 112 7.10 -1.45 10.09
N HIS A 113 7.12 -0.50 9.15
CA HIS A 113 6.03 -0.29 8.20
C HIS A 113 6.62 -0.24 6.79
N LEU A 114 6.09 -1.07 5.91
CA LEU A 114 6.45 -1.08 4.50
C LEU A 114 5.20 -0.92 3.66
N SER A 115 5.20 0.09 2.80
CA SER A 115 4.23 0.28 1.73
C SER A 115 4.96 0.20 0.40
N ILE A 116 4.57 -0.75 -0.44
CA ILE A 116 5.27 -0.98 -1.70
C ILE A 116 4.26 -1.19 -2.82
N ASP A 117 4.31 -0.33 -3.82
CA ASP A 117 3.50 -0.43 -5.03
C ASP A 117 4.22 -1.27 -6.09
N ALA A 118 3.49 -1.98 -6.93
CA ALA A 118 4.03 -2.87 -7.96
C ALA A 118 5.03 -3.93 -7.45
N ALA A 119 4.86 -4.38 -6.19
CA ALA A 119 5.75 -5.35 -5.56
C ALA A 119 5.77 -6.70 -6.31
N THR A 120 6.96 -7.28 -6.48
CA THR A 120 7.15 -8.61 -7.07
C THR A 120 7.46 -9.66 -6.01
N ASN A 121 7.48 -10.94 -6.39
CA ASN A 121 7.92 -12.04 -5.51
C ASN A 121 9.36 -11.81 -5.00
N GLU A 122 10.22 -11.26 -5.87
CA GLU A 122 11.60 -10.89 -5.54
C GLU A 122 11.64 -9.80 -4.45
N ALA A 123 10.80 -8.77 -4.57
CA ALA A 123 10.68 -7.71 -3.58
C ALA A 123 10.33 -8.27 -2.19
N MET A 124 9.38 -9.21 -2.14
CA MET A 124 8.96 -9.84 -0.88
C MET A 124 10.06 -10.70 -0.27
N ALA A 125 10.84 -11.42 -1.09
CA ALA A 125 11.96 -12.23 -0.62
C ALA A 125 13.08 -11.39 0.02
N MET A 126 13.22 -10.12 -0.36
CA MET A 126 14.21 -9.20 0.21
C MET A 126 13.82 -8.59 1.56
N VAL A 127 12.54 -8.66 1.94
CA VAL A 127 12.09 -8.12 3.23
C VAL A 127 12.56 -9.04 4.35
N THR A 128 13.60 -8.62 5.06
CA THR A 128 14.15 -9.37 6.21
C THR A 128 13.61 -8.87 7.56
N ALA A 129 13.00 -7.67 7.57
CA ALA A 129 12.53 -7.02 8.78
C ALA A 129 11.27 -7.69 9.36
N LYS A 130 11.10 -7.59 10.69
CA LYS A 130 9.85 -7.94 11.35
C LYS A 130 8.91 -6.74 11.30
N LEU A 131 8.01 -6.74 10.32
CA LEU A 131 7.06 -5.66 10.12
C LEU A 131 5.92 -5.73 11.15
N SER A 132 5.44 -4.56 11.53
CA SER A 132 4.13 -4.39 12.14
C SER A 132 3.06 -4.31 11.05
N SER A 133 3.32 -3.53 9.99
CA SER A 133 2.39 -3.35 8.87
C SER A 133 3.07 -3.55 7.52
N LEU A 134 2.38 -4.25 6.62
CA LEU A 134 2.73 -4.37 5.21
C LEU A 134 1.54 -3.89 4.36
N VAL A 135 1.80 -3.00 3.40
CA VAL A 135 0.82 -2.51 2.42
C VAL A 135 1.37 -2.77 1.03
N LEU A 136 0.59 -3.45 0.20
CA LEU A 136 0.95 -3.85 -1.16
C LEU A 136 -0.04 -3.20 -2.13
N GLY A 137 0.43 -2.19 -2.87
CA GLY A 137 -0.33 -1.59 -3.97
C GLY A 137 -0.03 -2.32 -5.26
N HIS A 138 -1.06 -2.64 -6.05
CA HIS A 138 -0.97 -3.21 -7.39
C HIS A 138 0.14 -4.27 -7.56
N PRO A 139 0.27 -5.26 -6.65
CA PRO A 139 1.40 -6.18 -6.70
C PRO A 139 1.39 -7.01 -7.98
N ARG A 140 2.57 -7.37 -8.47
CA ARG A 140 2.80 -8.12 -9.69
C ARG A 140 3.33 -9.50 -9.35
N PHE A 141 2.51 -10.29 -8.66
CA PHE A 141 2.90 -11.64 -8.25
C PHE A 141 2.77 -12.64 -9.38
N GLU A 142 3.83 -13.42 -9.58
CA GLU A 142 3.85 -14.54 -10.53
C GLU A 142 3.73 -15.85 -9.73
N GLY A 143 2.48 -16.25 -9.46
CA GLY A 143 2.18 -17.47 -8.70
C GLY A 143 2.31 -17.31 -7.19
N PRO A 144 2.58 -18.40 -6.45
CA PRO A 144 2.64 -18.37 -4.99
C PRO A 144 3.71 -17.42 -4.46
N VAL A 145 3.34 -16.59 -3.50
CA VAL A 145 4.22 -15.57 -2.90
C VAL A 145 4.36 -15.80 -1.41
N ALA A 146 5.60 -15.75 -0.92
CA ALA A 146 5.89 -15.72 0.51
C ALA A 146 5.81 -14.27 1.00
N LEU A 147 4.82 -13.96 1.82
CA LEU A 147 4.71 -12.66 2.46
C LEU A 147 5.62 -12.60 3.69
N PRO A 148 6.35 -11.49 3.89
CA PRO A 148 7.24 -11.35 5.03
C PRO A 148 6.45 -11.30 6.34
N ARG A 149 7.16 -11.42 7.46
CA ARG A 149 6.55 -11.38 8.78
C ARG A 149 5.97 -9.99 9.05
N ALA A 150 4.65 -9.86 8.92
CA ALA A 150 3.86 -8.69 9.27
C ALA A 150 2.87 -9.04 10.38
N THR A 151 3.11 -8.52 11.58
CA THR A 151 2.42 -9.01 12.78
C THR A 151 1.04 -8.40 12.99
N HIS A 152 0.82 -7.13 12.65
CA HIS A 152 -0.45 -6.46 12.92
C HIS A 152 -1.34 -6.43 11.68
N LYS A 153 -0.82 -5.92 10.56
CA LYS A 153 -1.64 -5.63 9.38
C LYS A 153 -0.93 -6.05 8.09
N VAL A 154 -1.68 -6.71 7.22
CA VAL A 154 -1.36 -6.84 5.80
C VAL A 154 -2.52 -6.22 5.01
N ALA A 155 -2.22 -5.27 4.13
CA ALA A 155 -3.17 -4.71 3.19
C ALA A 155 -2.72 -4.98 1.75
N ILE A 156 -3.64 -5.40 0.89
CA ILE A 156 -3.42 -5.64 -0.53
C ILE A 156 -4.47 -4.85 -1.30
N ASP A 157 -4.02 -4.13 -2.32
CA ASP A 157 -4.83 -3.17 -3.06
C ASP A 157 -4.63 -3.28 -4.58
N GLY A 158 -5.65 -2.91 -5.35
CA GLY A 158 -5.55 -2.59 -6.77
C GLY A 158 -5.29 -3.81 -7.68
N LEU A 159 -5.99 -4.92 -7.45
CA LEU A 159 -5.85 -6.14 -8.24
C LEU A 159 -7.14 -6.50 -8.98
N ALA A 160 -7.02 -6.93 -10.24
CA ALA A 160 -8.16 -7.50 -10.95
C ALA A 160 -8.61 -8.84 -10.32
N LYS A 161 -7.65 -9.66 -9.90
CA LYS A 161 -7.89 -10.95 -9.26
C LYS A 161 -6.82 -11.22 -8.19
N LEU A 162 -7.25 -11.76 -7.05
CA LEU A 162 -6.37 -12.23 -5.99
C LEU A 162 -6.79 -13.64 -5.57
N ASP A 163 -5.85 -14.57 -5.59
CA ASP A 163 -6.01 -15.87 -4.92
C ASP A 163 -5.27 -15.83 -3.59
N VAL A 164 -6.02 -15.78 -2.49
CA VAL A 164 -5.46 -15.74 -1.13
C VAL A 164 -4.73 -17.03 -0.80
N GLY A 165 -5.13 -18.16 -1.38
CA GLY A 165 -4.44 -19.45 -1.18
C GLY A 165 -3.03 -19.48 -1.78
N ALA A 166 -2.72 -18.57 -2.71
CA ALA A 166 -1.37 -18.39 -3.22
C ALA A 166 -0.47 -17.56 -2.28
N LEU A 167 -1.03 -16.94 -1.23
CA LEU A 167 -0.28 -16.16 -0.25
C LEU A 167 0.23 -17.05 0.89
N ARG A 168 1.54 -17.17 1.03
CA ARG A 168 2.20 -17.89 2.12
C ARG A 168 2.65 -16.90 3.19
N PHE A 169 1.89 -16.79 4.26
CA PHE A 169 2.21 -15.90 5.37
C PHE A 169 3.34 -16.49 6.23
N ALA A 170 4.49 -15.81 6.29
CA ALA A 170 5.56 -16.19 7.24
C ALA A 170 5.12 -16.05 8.71
N CYS A 171 4.14 -15.17 8.96
CA CYS A 171 3.42 -15.03 10.21
C CYS A 171 2.02 -14.53 9.87
N LEU A 172 0.99 -15.10 10.50
CA LEU A 172 -0.37 -14.60 10.33
C LEU A 172 -0.47 -13.17 10.89
N PRO A 173 -1.02 -12.20 10.14
CA PRO A 173 -1.32 -10.89 10.68
C PRO A 173 -2.55 -10.93 11.59
N HIS A 174 -2.71 -9.93 12.46
CA HIS A 174 -3.97 -9.75 13.20
C HIS A 174 -5.11 -9.32 12.26
N ALA A 175 -4.81 -8.50 11.26
CA ALA A 175 -5.76 -7.99 10.29
C ALA A 175 -5.26 -8.16 8.85
N LEU A 176 -6.12 -8.70 7.99
CA LEU A 176 -5.95 -8.72 6.54
C LEU A 176 -6.96 -7.74 5.92
N GLN A 177 -6.49 -6.85 5.06
CA GLN A 177 -7.36 -5.91 4.36
C GLN A 177 -7.18 -6.04 2.85
N LEU A 178 -8.29 -6.19 2.15
CA LEU A 178 -8.35 -6.31 0.71
C LEU A 178 -9.13 -5.11 0.17
N HIS A 179 -8.47 -4.28 -0.62
CA HIS A 179 -9.01 -3.03 -1.15
C HIS A 179 -9.03 -3.07 -2.68
N ASP A 180 -10.09 -2.56 -3.29
CA ASP A 180 -10.21 -2.38 -4.75
C ASP A 180 -9.80 -3.63 -5.55
N ILE A 181 -10.29 -4.81 -5.12
CA ILE A 181 -10.02 -6.09 -5.78
C ILE A 181 -11.23 -6.53 -6.62
N GLY A 182 -11.01 -6.83 -7.90
CA GLY A 182 -12.07 -7.34 -8.77
C GLY A 182 -12.67 -8.66 -8.28
N THR A 183 -11.85 -9.71 -8.16
CA THR A 183 -12.28 -11.02 -7.62
C THR A 183 -11.27 -11.57 -6.62
N VAL A 184 -11.74 -12.01 -5.47
CA VAL A 184 -10.94 -12.69 -4.43
C VAL A 184 -11.35 -14.16 -4.36
N THR A 185 -10.39 -15.08 -4.30
CA THR A 185 -10.64 -16.53 -4.09
C THR A 185 -9.74 -17.09 -3.00
N GLY A 186 -10.02 -18.31 -2.53
CA GLY A 186 -9.14 -19.04 -1.63
C GLY A 186 -9.15 -18.52 -0.18
N LEU A 187 -10.13 -17.69 0.20
CA LEU A 187 -10.23 -17.20 1.58
C LEU A 187 -10.51 -18.32 2.59
N GLU A 188 -11.14 -19.42 2.14
CA GLU A 188 -11.35 -20.64 2.92
C GLU A 188 -10.03 -21.36 3.28
N THR A 189 -8.94 -21.06 2.56
CA THR A 189 -7.61 -21.64 2.80
C THR A 189 -6.77 -20.84 3.79
N LEU A 190 -7.29 -19.71 4.29
CA LEU A 190 -6.61 -18.90 5.29
C LEU A 190 -6.33 -19.75 6.54
N PRO A 191 -5.13 -19.65 7.14
CA PRO A 191 -4.88 -20.34 8.40
C PRO A 191 -5.76 -19.76 9.52
N THR A 192 -6.15 -20.61 10.47
CA THR A 192 -6.93 -20.19 11.64
C THR A 192 -6.14 -19.21 12.50
N GLY A 193 -6.85 -18.24 13.09
CA GLY A 193 -6.26 -17.24 14.00
C GLY A 193 -6.18 -15.81 13.44
N LEU A 194 -6.69 -15.57 12.23
CA LEU A 194 -6.85 -14.22 11.70
C LEU A 194 -8.03 -13.58 12.42
N ARG A 195 -7.81 -12.43 13.07
CA ARG A 195 -8.83 -11.79 13.91
C ARG A 195 -9.80 -10.91 13.12
N SER A 196 -9.33 -10.36 12.02
CA SER A 196 -10.11 -9.42 11.22
C SER A 196 -9.76 -9.53 9.74
N LEU A 197 -10.80 -9.61 8.91
CA LEU A 197 -10.74 -9.47 7.47
C LEU A 197 -11.59 -8.26 7.07
N THR A 198 -10.97 -7.30 6.39
CA THR A 198 -11.70 -6.17 5.78
C THR A 198 -11.74 -6.35 4.28
N LEU A 199 -12.93 -6.30 3.69
CA LEU A 199 -13.18 -6.34 2.25
C LEU A 199 -13.75 -4.98 1.83
N HIS A 200 -12.92 -4.15 1.21
CA HIS A 200 -13.32 -2.83 0.75
C HIS A 200 -13.32 -2.77 -0.79
N ARG A 201 -14.45 -2.38 -1.40
CA ARG A 201 -14.60 -2.32 -2.86
C ARG A 201 -14.20 -3.62 -3.59
N VAL A 202 -14.47 -4.75 -2.97
CA VAL A 202 -14.26 -6.08 -3.58
C VAL A 202 -15.44 -6.44 -4.49
N GLY A 203 -15.15 -6.84 -5.73
CA GLY A 203 -16.19 -7.13 -6.73
C GLY A 203 -16.87 -8.50 -6.53
N SER A 204 -16.11 -9.54 -6.19
CA SER A 204 -16.62 -10.91 -6.03
C SER A 204 -15.72 -11.75 -5.13
N LEU A 205 -16.30 -12.76 -4.46
CA LEU A 205 -15.58 -13.80 -3.72
C LEU A 205 -15.40 -15.11 -4.52
N GLY A 206 -15.71 -15.07 -5.82
CA GLY A 206 -15.69 -16.24 -6.68
C GLY A 206 -16.66 -17.32 -6.16
N ALA A 207 -16.12 -18.50 -5.87
CA ALA A 207 -16.88 -19.62 -5.31
C ALA A 207 -16.85 -19.67 -3.77
N THR A 208 -16.03 -18.83 -3.12
CA THR A 208 -15.87 -18.85 -1.67
C THR A 208 -17.12 -18.30 -0.99
N ARG A 209 -17.67 -19.05 -0.04
CA ARG A 209 -18.79 -18.62 0.80
C ARG A 209 -18.26 -17.95 2.06
N LEU A 210 -18.93 -16.88 2.52
CA LEU A 210 -18.52 -16.15 3.72
C LEU A 210 -18.41 -17.03 4.97
N GLN A 211 -19.29 -18.01 5.11
CA GLN A 211 -19.32 -18.95 6.24
C GLN A 211 -18.13 -19.92 6.28
N ASP A 212 -17.45 -20.11 5.14
CA ASP A 212 -16.31 -21.03 5.02
C ASP A 212 -14.99 -20.29 5.33
N ILE A 213 -15.03 -18.98 5.60
CA ILE A 213 -13.86 -18.15 5.88
C ILE A 213 -13.49 -18.27 7.38
N PRO A 214 -12.29 -18.78 7.74
CA PRO A 214 -11.91 -19.07 9.11
C PRO A 214 -11.39 -17.83 9.86
N VAL A 215 -12.25 -16.81 10.03
CA VAL A 215 -11.90 -15.50 10.60
C VAL A 215 -12.92 -15.07 11.65
N ASP A 216 -12.46 -14.47 12.74
CA ASP A 216 -13.34 -14.04 13.85
C ASP A 216 -14.32 -12.93 13.44
N ASN A 217 -13.83 -11.94 12.68
CA ASN A 217 -14.61 -10.78 12.25
C ASN A 217 -14.38 -10.48 10.77
N ILE A 218 -15.47 -10.35 10.01
CA ILE A 218 -15.44 -9.91 8.61
C ILE A 218 -16.17 -8.57 8.52
N ASP A 219 -15.44 -7.55 8.08
CA ASP A 219 -15.98 -6.21 7.80
C ASP A 219 -16.02 -6.00 6.28
N ILE A 220 -17.19 -5.62 5.75
CA ILE A 220 -17.41 -5.44 4.33
C ILE A 220 -17.82 -4.00 4.06
N GLN A 221 -16.94 -3.26 3.41
CA GLN A 221 -17.10 -1.85 3.11
C GLN A 221 -17.27 -1.67 1.58
N GLU A 222 -18.53 -1.57 1.17
CA GLU A 222 -19.08 -1.38 -0.19
C GLU A 222 -18.20 -1.70 -1.42
N GLY A 223 -18.62 -2.74 -2.16
CA GLY A 223 -18.42 -2.93 -3.60
C GLY A 223 -19.72 -3.46 -4.23
N PRO A 224 -20.10 -3.06 -5.47
CA PRO A 224 -21.42 -3.34 -6.04
C PRO A 224 -21.75 -4.84 -6.19
N GLY A 225 -20.76 -5.71 -6.42
CA GLY A 225 -20.98 -7.15 -6.59
C GLY A 225 -21.11 -7.93 -5.27
N LEU A 226 -20.45 -7.49 -4.19
CA LEU A 226 -20.61 -8.08 -2.85
C LEU A 226 -21.98 -7.79 -2.24
N LEU A 227 -22.56 -6.62 -2.52
CA LEU A 227 -23.92 -6.30 -2.10
C LEU A 227 -24.95 -7.28 -2.67
N ASN A 228 -24.76 -7.79 -3.89
CA ASN A 228 -25.65 -8.82 -4.44
C ASN A 228 -25.48 -10.15 -3.69
N HIS A 229 -24.25 -10.57 -3.37
CA HIS A 229 -23.99 -11.79 -2.62
C HIS A 229 -24.53 -11.71 -1.16
N ILE A 230 -24.44 -10.54 -0.53
CA ILE A 230 -24.96 -10.28 0.82
C ILE A 230 -26.50 -10.11 0.81
N ARG A 231 -27.08 -9.51 -0.24
CA ARG A 231 -28.55 -9.38 -0.39
C ARG A 231 -29.21 -10.73 -0.68
N HIS A 232 -28.57 -11.60 -1.45
CA HIS A 232 -29.01 -13.00 -1.64
C HIS A 232 -28.99 -13.78 -0.32
N TRP A 233 -28.18 -13.35 0.65
CA TRP A 233 -28.07 -13.99 1.96
C TRP A 233 -29.11 -13.49 2.97
N ASN A 234 -29.55 -12.22 2.90
CA ASN A 234 -30.41 -11.62 3.93
C ASN A 234 -31.92 -11.65 3.68
N ASN A 235 -32.42 -12.06 2.51
CA ASN A 235 -33.84 -12.35 2.24
C ASN A 235 -33.98 -12.71 0.76
N THR A 236 -34.59 -13.85 0.39
CA THR A 236 -35.88 -13.87 -0.35
C THR A 236 -36.34 -15.27 -0.71
N ASP A 237 -37.65 -15.44 -0.55
CA ASP A 237 -38.51 -16.42 -1.22
C ASP A 237 -38.27 -16.37 -2.75
N PRO A 238 -38.10 -17.49 -3.46
CA PRO A 238 -37.79 -17.52 -4.90
C PRO A 238 -38.73 -16.73 -5.83
N GLU A 239 -39.98 -16.43 -5.42
CA GLU A 239 -40.92 -15.65 -6.23
C GLU A 239 -40.57 -14.15 -6.27
N ASP A 240 -40.11 -13.56 -5.16
CA ASP A 240 -39.68 -12.15 -5.09
C ASP A 240 -38.42 -11.88 -5.93
N LEU A 241 -37.59 -12.91 -6.13
CA LEU A 241 -36.37 -12.86 -6.96
C LEU A 241 -36.71 -12.74 -8.45
N GLN A 242 -37.72 -13.47 -8.93
CA GLN A 242 -38.11 -13.45 -10.33
C GLN A 242 -38.78 -12.12 -10.71
N GLU A 243 -39.61 -11.57 -9.84
CA GLU A 243 -40.24 -10.26 -10.06
C GLU A 243 -39.22 -9.13 -10.08
N ARG A 244 -38.20 -9.17 -9.21
CA ARG A 244 -37.15 -8.15 -9.16
C ARG A 244 -36.16 -8.22 -10.32
N LEU A 245 -35.78 -9.42 -10.76
CA LEU A 245 -34.96 -9.60 -11.98
C LEU A 245 -35.68 -9.07 -13.23
N ASN A 246 -36.99 -9.31 -13.32
CA ASN A 246 -37.82 -8.77 -14.40
C ASN A 246 -37.90 -7.23 -14.35
N MET A 247 -37.95 -6.65 -13.15
CA MET A 247 -38.02 -5.20 -12.96
C MET A 247 -36.69 -4.50 -13.30
N ASP A 248 -35.56 -5.08 -12.91
CA ASP A 248 -34.23 -4.57 -13.26
C ASP A 248 -33.96 -4.67 -14.77
N GLN A 249 -34.34 -5.78 -15.43
CA GLN A 249 -34.26 -5.88 -16.89
C GLN A 249 -35.10 -4.82 -17.61
N GLN A 250 -36.28 -4.47 -17.08
CA GLN A 250 -37.11 -3.40 -17.63
C GLN A 250 -36.53 -1.99 -17.40
N LEU A 251 -35.88 -1.76 -16.26
CA LEU A 251 -35.20 -0.48 -15.99
C LEU A 251 -33.98 -0.27 -16.90
N TRP A 252 -33.17 -1.32 -17.10
CA TRP A 252 -31.98 -1.25 -17.94
C TRP A 252 -32.29 -1.18 -19.44
N SER A 253 -33.34 -1.84 -19.91
CA SER A 253 -33.79 -1.73 -21.32
C SER A 253 -34.31 -0.33 -21.66
N LYS A 254 -34.91 0.38 -20.70
CA LYS A 254 -35.34 1.78 -20.89
C LYS A 254 -34.16 2.76 -20.91
N LEU A 255 -33.12 2.51 -20.11
CA LEU A 255 -31.91 3.33 -20.12
C LEU A 255 -31.05 3.12 -21.37
N ALA A 256 -31.11 1.95 -22.00
CA ALA A 256 -30.39 1.67 -23.26
C ALA A 256 -31.09 2.24 -24.51
N GLN A 257 -32.32 2.76 -24.37
CA GLN A 257 -33.11 3.35 -25.46
C GLN A 257 -33.24 4.88 -25.34
N ALA A 258 -32.65 5.49 -24.30
CA ALA A 258 -32.55 6.93 -24.08
C ALA A 258 -31.16 7.45 -24.44
#